data_AF-A0A846ULC0-F1
#
_entry.id   AF-A0A846ULC0-F1
#
_cell.length_a   1.000
_cell.length_b   1.000
_cell.length_c   1.000
_cell.angle_alpha   90.00
_cell.angle_beta   90.00
_cell.angle_gamma   90.00
#
_symmetry.space_group_name_H-M   'P 1'
#
loop_
_entity.id
_entity.type
_entity.pdbx_description
1 polymer ?
#
loop_
_entity_poly.entity_id
_entity_poly.type
_entity_poly.pdbx_seq_one_letter_code
_entity_poly.pdbx_strand_id
1 'polypeptide(L)'
;MSKPPSRASQAAVLLAVAVSLTASLSACYVVPIDPRTGQGYPVQRADARGDGASPANVTVVTPPASPAPPAPTVLNARLYPLNTQANKGGLLTAVVVDNNTGRGSFTLSYLGDTMQGESTRVDGSYAAFGRIYNEVLGLNQRSFSGRRGIANAYGGKGVNAQCEYLITGPGIGTGACQFSDGARYQIHFGS
;
A
#
# COMPACT_ATOMS: atom_id res chain seq x y z
N MET A 1 -55.12 1.09 -36.27
CA MET A 1 -53.67 1.38 -36.29
C MET A 1 -53.03 0.66 -35.10
N SER A 2 -52.49 -0.55 -35.30
CA SER A 2 -51.61 -1.26 -34.36
C SER A 2 -50.81 -2.28 -35.18
N LYS A 3 -49.50 -2.07 -35.30
CA LYS A 3 -48.57 -2.91 -36.06
C LYS A 3 -48.11 -4.07 -35.16
N PRO A 4 -48.20 -5.35 -35.58
CA PRO A 4 -47.74 -6.45 -34.74
C PRO A 4 -46.19 -6.43 -34.61
N PRO A 5 -45.64 -6.80 -33.44
CA PRO A 5 -44.20 -6.83 -33.23
C PRO A 5 -43.52 -7.90 -34.10
N SER A 6 -42.33 -7.58 -34.60
CA SER A 6 -41.58 -8.40 -35.55
C SER A 6 -40.92 -9.62 -34.89
N ARG A 7 -40.91 -10.75 -35.63
CA ARG A 7 -40.31 -12.04 -35.24
C ARG A 7 -38.81 -11.97 -34.89
N ALA A 8 -38.14 -10.86 -35.22
CA ALA A 8 -36.72 -10.65 -34.93
C ALA A 8 -36.42 -10.51 -33.42
N SER A 9 -37.37 -9.99 -32.63
CA SER A 9 -37.15 -9.78 -31.19
C SER A 9 -37.23 -11.07 -30.37
N GLN A 10 -37.94 -12.10 -30.85
CA GLN A 10 -38.08 -13.39 -30.17
C GLN A 10 -36.86 -14.30 -30.37
N ALA A 11 -36.17 -14.21 -31.50
CA ALA A 11 -34.98 -15.01 -31.78
C ALA A 11 -33.76 -14.60 -30.92
N ALA A 12 -33.65 -13.31 -30.58
CA ALA A 12 -32.55 -12.79 -29.77
C ALA A 12 -32.59 -13.25 -28.30
N VAL A 13 -33.80 -13.45 -27.74
CA VAL A 13 -33.97 -13.88 -26.35
C VAL A 13 -33.61 -15.37 -26.15
N LEU A 14 -33.89 -16.22 -27.16
CA LEU A 14 -33.60 -17.65 -27.08
C LEU A 14 -32.10 -17.99 -27.18
N LEU A 15 -31.32 -17.19 -27.91
CA LEU A 15 -29.86 -17.36 -28.00
C LEU A 15 -29.11 -16.90 -26.73
N ALA A 16 -29.66 -15.96 -25.97
CA ALA A 16 -29.03 -15.49 -24.72
C ALA A 16 -29.12 -16.51 -23.57
N VAL A 17 -30.16 -17.35 -23.54
CA VAL A 17 -30.36 -18.37 -22.48
C VAL A 17 -29.46 -19.59 -22.69
N ALA A 18 -29.14 -19.94 -23.94
CA ALA A 18 -28.32 -21.11 -24.25
C ALA A 18 -26.84 -20.94 -23.87
N VAL A 19 -26.31 -19.71 -23.87
CA VAL A 19 -24.90 -19.43 -23.53
C VAL A 19 -24.67 -19.38 -22.01
N SER A 20 -25.70 -19.07 -21.22
CA SER A 20 -25.58 -19.05 -19.76
C SER A 20 -25.55 -20.43 -19.10
N LEU A 21 -26.05 -21.49 -19.75
CA LEU A 21 -26.11 -22.83 -19.13
C LEU A 21 -24.81 -23.63 -19.24
N THR A 22 -23.96 -23.40 -20.25
CA THR A 22 -22.76 -24.22 -20.48
C THR A 22 -21.54 -23.80 -19.66
N ALA A 23 -21.55 -22.63 -19.01
CA ALA A 23 -20.44 -22.14 -18.19
C ALA A 23 -20.42 -22.64 -16.73
N SER A 24 -21.39 -23.48 -16.32
CA SER A 24 -21.60 -23.82 -14.90
C SER A 24 -21.04 -25.18 -14.45
N LEU A 25 -20.36 -25.96 -15.31
CA LEU A 25 -19.87 -27.32 -14.95
C LEU A 25 -18.35 -27.53 -14.96
N SER A 26 -17.52 -26.48 -14.96
CA SER A 26 -16.09 -26.66 -14.63
C SER A 26 -15.87 -26.50 -13.11
N ALA A 27 -16.28 -27.49 -12.32
CA ALA A 27 -15.86 -27.55 -10.92
C ALA A 27 -14.43 -28.10 -10.86
N CYS A 28 -13.44 -27.21 -10.70
CA CYS A 28 -12.09 -27.63 -10.35
C CYS A 28 -12.11 -28.16 -8.92
N TYR A 29 -11.99 -29.48 -8.74
CA TYR A 29 -11.86 -30.10 -7.42
C TYR A 29 -10.39 -30.37 -7.12
N VAL A 30 -9.97 -30.10 -5.89
CA VAL A 30 -8.61 -30.38 -5.43
C VAL A 30 -8.58 -31.81 -4.89
N VAL A 31 -7.73 -32.65 -5.49
CA VAL A 31 -7.44 -34.00 -4.97
C VAL A 31 -6.31 -33.89 -3.97
N PRO A 32 -6.50 -34.29 -2.70
CA PRO A 32 -5.40 -34.38 -1.76
C PRO A 32 -4.36 -35.40 -2.26
N ILE A 33 -3.10 -34.96 -2.36
CA ILE A 33 -1.96 -35.80 -2.73
C ILE A 33 -1.15 -36.05 -1.47
N ASP A 34 -0.76 -37.30 -1.23
CA ASP A 34 0.17 -37.62 -0.15
C ASP A 34 1.56 -37.03 -0.48
N PRO A 35 2.09 -36.06 0.32
CA PRO A 35 3.36 -35.38 0.03
C PRO A 35 4.58 -36.31 0.15
N ARG A 36 4.44 -37.50 0.73
CA ARG A 36 5.55 -38.47 0.83
C ARG A 36 5.67 -39.37 -0.39
N THR A 37 4.56 -39.65 -1.08
CA THR A 37 4.49 -40.63 -2.16
C THR A 37 4.07 -40.03 -3.50
N GLY A 38 3.54 -38.79 -3.51
CA GLY A 38 3.06 -38.11 -4.71
C GLY A 38 1.79 -38.72 -5.31
N GLN A 39 1.17 -39.68 -4.63
CA GLN A 39 -0.02 -40.38 -5.08
C GLN A 39 -1.28 -39.75 -4.47
N GLY A 40 -2.37 -39.74 -5.23
CA GLY A 40 -3.68 -39.37 -4.71
C GLY A 40 -4.16 -40.40 -3.68
N TYR A 41 -4.85 -39.93 -2.63
CA TYR A 41 -5.42 -40.86 -1.65
C TYR A 41 -6.43 -41.81 -2.33
N PRO A 42 -6.35 -43.13 -2.07
CA PRO A 42 -7.29 -44.08 -2.66
C PRO A 42 -8.69 -43.82 -2.11
N VAL A 43 -9.64 -43.54 -3.01
CA VAL A 43 -11.07 -43.50 -2.70
C VAL A 43 -11.54 -44.93 -2.43
N GLN A 44 -11.68 -45.30 -1.16
CA GLN A 44 -12.31 -46.57 -0.80
C GLN A 44 -13.80 -46.50 -1.15
N ARG A 45 -14.20 -47.18 -2.23
CA ARG A 45 -15.62 -47.45 -2.52
C ARG A 45 -16.17 -48.31 -1.38
N ALA A 46 -17.22 -47.81 -0.75
CA ALA A 46 -17.91 -48.48 0.35
C ALA A 46 -18.79 -49.63 -0.17
N ASP A 47 -18.15 -50.63 -0.79
CA ASP A 47 -18.80 -51.86 -1.23
C ASP A 47 -17.89 -53.05 -0.89
N ALA A 48 -17.47 -53.13 0.38
CA ALA A 48 -16.85 -54.31 0.97
C ALA A 48 -17.52 -54.62 2.30
N ARG A 49 -18.40 -55.62 2.25
CA ARG A 49 -19.06 -56.25 3.39
C ARG A 49 -18.00 -56.99 4.21
N GLY A 50 -17.70 -56.54 5.43
CA GLY A 50 -16.89 -57.30 6.37
C GLY A 50 -16.09 -56.43 7.34
N ASP A 51 -16.48 -56.53 8.60
CA ASP A 51 -15.67 -56.36 9.81
C ASP A 51 -15.32 -54.94 10.27
N GLY A 52 -15.81 -54.64 11.48
CA GLY A 52 -15.80 -53.32 12.09
C GLY A 52 -14.40 -52.78 12.34
N ALA A 53 -14.06 -51.72 11.61
CA ALA A 53 -13.03 -50.77 11.98
C ALA A 53 -13.71 -49.42 12.20
N SER A 54 -13.48 -48.83 13.38
CA SER A 54 -13.98 -47.50 13.75
C SER A 54 -13.68 -46.49 12.64
N PRO A 55 -14.57 -45.53 12.33
CA PRO A 55 -14.29 -44.51 11.34
C PRO A 55 -13.07 -43.73 11.81
N ALA A 56 -11.95 -43.85 11.09
CA ALA A 56 -10.78 -43.04 11.34
C ALA A 56 -11.13 -41.59 10.96
N ASN A 57 -11.24 -40.73 11.96
CA ASN A 57 -11.54 -39.31 11.79
C ASN A 57 -10.40 -38.70 10.96
N VAL A 58 -10.63 -38.46 9.66
CA VAL A 58 -9.67 -37.76 8.80
C VAL A 58 -9.58 -36.32 9.29
N THR A 59 -8.52 -36.03 10.04
CA THR A 59 -8.22 -34.67 10.50
C THR A 59 -7.62 -33.92 9.32
N VAL A 60 -8.42 -33.10 8.65
CA VAL A 60 -7.96 -32.21 7.59
C VAL A 60 -7.05 -31.16 8.23
N VAL A 61 -5.74 -31.33 8.11
CA VAL A 61 -4.78 -30.30 8.50
C VAL A 61 -4.84 -29.22 7.42
N THR A 62 -5.57 -28.15 7.69
CA THR A 62 -5.59 -26.97 6.83
C THR A 62 -4.17 -26.39 6.78
N PRO A 63 -3.58 -26.17 5.58
CA PRO A 63 -2.31 -25.47 5.47
C PRO A 63 -2.43 -24.09 6.15
N PRO A 64 -1.41 -23.62 6.88
CA PRO A 64 -1.41 -22.28 7.44
C PRO A 64 -1.66 -21.27 6.31
N ALA A 65 -2.60 -20.35 6.53
CA ALA A 65 -2.93 -19.31 5.57
C ALA A 65 -1.66 -18.53 5.18
N SER A 66 -1.48 -18.28 3.88
CA SER A 66 -0.38 -17.45 3.39
C SER A 66 -0.42 -16.07 4.08
N PRO A 67 0.75 -15.52 4.51
CA PRO A 67 0.79 -14.22 5.16
C PRO A 67 0.23 -13.14 4.24
N ALA A 68 -0.66 -12.30 4.76
CA ALA A 68 -1.25 -11.19 4.03
C ALA A 68 -0.17 -10.19 3.57
N PRO A 69 -0.36 -9.52 2.42
CA PRO A 69 0.56 -8.48 1.97
C PRO A 69 0.71 -7.35 3.02
N PRO A 70 1.90 -6.75 3.17
CA PRO A 70 2.10 -5.63 4.08
C PRO A 70 1.19 -4.45 3.67
N ALA A 71 0.39 -3.95 4.62
CA ALA A 71 -0.43 -2.77 4.39
C ALA A 71 0.44 -1.49 4.34
N PRO A 72 0.06 -0.46 3.56
CA PRO A 72 0.72 0.85 3.60
C PRO A 72 0.63 1.49 4.98
N THR A 73 1.70 2.16 5.40
CA THR A 73 1.76 2.89 6.67
C THR A 73 1.61 4.39 6.42
N VAL A 74 0.59 4.99 7.02
CA VAL A 74 0.38 6.45 6.95
C VAL A 74 1.09 7.13 8.12
N LEU A 75 1.92 8.11 7.81
CA LEU A 75 2.69 8.89 8.77
C LEU A 75 2.25 10.36 8.66
N ASN A 76 1.60 10.86 9.72
CA ASN A 76 1.22 12.27 9.81
C ASN A 76 2.37 13.08 10.41
N ALA A 77 2.63 14.24 9.82
CA ALA A 77 3.68 15.14 10.25
C ALA A 77 3.19 16.59 10.35
N ARG A 78 3.72 17.31 11.33
CA ARG A 78 3.54 18.75 11.49
C ARG A 78 4.83 19.48 11.14
N LEU A 79 4.71 20.53 10.34
CA LEU A 79 5.80 21.38 9.89
C LEU A 79 5.72 22.72 10.60
N TYR A 80 6.73 23.01 11.41
CA TYR A 80 6.85 24.26 12.17
C TYR A 80 7.73 25.26 11.41
N PRO A 81 7.28 26.50 11.22
CA PRO A 81 8.04 27.51 10.50
C PRO A 81 9.29 27.93 11.27
N LEU A 82 10.40 28.16 10.55
CA LEU A 82 11.69 28.55 11.14
C LEU A 82 12.19 29.92 10.67
N ASN A 83 11.52 30.53 9.69
CA ASN A 83 11.89 31.83 9.16
C ASN A 83 10.66 32.66 8.79
N THR A 84 10.90 33.94 8.49
CA THR A 84 9.84 34.89 8.14
C THR A 84 9.06 34.50 6.88
N GLN A 85 9.69 33.82 5.93
CA GLN A 85 8.98 33.29 4.76
C GLN A 85 8.03 32.15 5.15
N ALA A 86 8.50 31.17 5.93
CA ALA A 86 7.65 30.10 6.44
C ALA A 86 6.52 30.60 7.37
N ASN A 87 6.75 31.68 8.10
CA ASN A 87 5.70 32.30 8.94
C ASN A 87 4.49 32.76 8.13
N LYS A 88 4.64 33.06 6.82
CA LYS A 88 3.50 33.38 5.93
C LYS A 88 2.61 32.18 5.68
N GLY A 89 3.19 30.97 5.64
CA GLY A 89 2.46 29.71 5.50
C GLY A 89 1.87 29.18 6.81
N GLY A 90 2.38 29.65 7.96
CA GLY A 90 1.98 29.16 9.27
C GLY A 90 2.44 27.71 9.52
N LEU A 91 1.79 27.02 10.45
CA LEU A 91 2.02 25.58 10.71
C LEU A 91 1.36 24.76 9.61
N LEU A 92 2.12 23.85 8.99
CA LEU A 92 1.61 22.98 7.93
C LEU A 92 1.44 21.55 8.44
N THR A 93 0.51 20.82 7.81
CA THR A 93 0.38 19.38 7.99
C THR A 93 0.83 18.70 6.70
N ALA A 94 1.59 17.62 6.85
CA ALA A 94 1.99 16.77 5.75
C ALA A 94 1.66 15.31 6.05
N VAL A 95 1.39 14.55 4.99
CA VAL A 95 1.12 13.13 5.06
C VAL A 95 2.15 12.41 4.20
N VAL A 96 2.85 11.46 4.81
CA VAL A 96 3.76 10.53 4.13
C VAL A 96 3.09 9.17 4.15
N VAL A 97 2.84 8.59 2.98
CA VAL A 97 2.37 7.21 2.87
C VAL A 97 3.55 6.33 2.50
N ASP A 98 3.99 5.49 3.42
CA ASP A 98 5.06 4.52 3.20
C ASP A 98 4.45 3.19 2.75
N ASN A 99 4.75 2.76 1.52
CA ASN A 99 4.24 1.49 1.00
C ASN A 99 5.05 0.28 1.49
N ASN A 100 6.01 0.46 2.41
CA ASN A 100 6.91 -0.57 2.91
C ASN A 100 7.79 -1.25 1.83
N THR A 101 7.83 -0.67 0.63
CA THR A 101 8.65 -1.10 -0.52
C THR A 101 9.83 -0.17 -0.78
N GLY A 102 10.06 0.78 0.13
CA GLY A 102 11.06 1.84 -0.02
C GLY A 102 10.60 3.06 -0.82
N ARG A 103 9.42 2.99 -1.46
CA ARG A 103 8.73 4.12 -2.08
C ARG A 103 7.48 4.50 -1.29
N GLY A 104 7.12 5.76 -1.37
CA GLY A 104 5.94 6.30 -0.75
C GLY A 104 5.47 7.55 -1.45
N SER A 105 4.29 8.05 -1.08
CA SER A 105 3.82 9.36 -1.52
C SER A 105 4.00 10.40 -0.42
N PHE A 106 4.02 11.66 -0.83
CA PHE A 106 4.10 12.80 0.08
C PHE A 106 3.13 13.88 -0.36
N THR A 107 2.31 14.34 0.57
CA THR A 107 1.36 15.43 0.33
C THR A 107 1.44 16.45 1.45
N LEU A 108 1.35 17.73 1.10
CA LEU A 108 1.30 18.81 2.08
C LEU A 108 0.57 20.03 1.51
N SER A 109 -0.06 20.83 2.37
CA SER A 109 -0.74 22.06 1.94
C SER A 109 0.08 23.30 2.31
N TYR A 110 0.37 24.17 1.35
CA TYR A 110 1.17 25.39 1.54
C TYR A 110 0.51 26.60 0.86
N LEU A 111 0.22 27.66 1.62
CA LEU A 111 -0.42 28.90 1.10
C LEU A 111 -1.68 28.62 0.25
N GLY A 112 -2.50 27.67 0.69
CA GLY A 112 -3.72 27.23 0.00
C GLY A 112 -3.48 26.44 -1.29
N ASP A 113 -2.24 26.06 -1.60
CA ASP A 113 -1.91 25.10 -2.66
C ASP A 113 -1.69 23.71 -2.05
N THR A 114 -2.15 22.67 -2.75
CA THR A 114 -1.89 21.28 -2.33
C THR A 114 -0.74 20.76 -3.15
N MET A 115 0.38 20.51 -2.48
CA MET A 115 1.56 19.96 -3.11
C MET A 115 1.57 18.44 -2.99
N GLN A 116 1.98 17.80 -4.08
CA GLN A 116 2.06 16.35 -4.17
C GLN A 116 3.41 15.93 -4.71
N GLY A 117 3.86 14.76 -4.28
CA GLY A 117 5.02 14.11 -4.87
C GLY A 117 5.34 12.81 -4.15
N GLU A 118 6.63 12.49 -4.14
CA GLU A 118 7.11 11.17 -3.78
C GLU A 118 7.97 11.24 -2.52
N SER A 119 7.90 10.19 -1.73
CA SER A 119 8.81 9.91 -0.64
C SER A 119 9.57 8.62 -0.91
N THR A 120 10.80 8.53 -0.42
CA THR A 120 11.64 7.35 -0.62
C THR A 120 12.47 7.12 0.63
N ARG A 121 12.54 5.87 1.07
CA ARG A 121 13.45 5.44 2.14
C ARG A 121 14.85 5.36 1.58
N VAL A 122 15.80 5.93 2.29
CA VAL A 122 17.22 5.90 1.91
C VAL A 122 18.02 5.21 2.99
N ASP A 123 19.07 4.49 2.58
CA ASP A 123 19.98 3.86 3.52
C ASP A 123 21.02 4.85 4.08
N GLY A 124 21.90 4.35 4.94
CA GLY A 124 22.93 5.15 5.58
C GLY A 124 23.99 5.73 4.63
N SER A 125 24.16 5.12 3.45
CA SER A 125 25.17 5.44 2.44
C SER A 125 24.67 6.46 1.41
N TYR A 126 23.41 6.89 1.47
CA TYR A 126 22.90 7.92 0.58
C TYR A 126 23.60 9.27 0.82
N ALA A 127 24.54 9.59 -0.07
CA ALA A 127 25.48 10.71 0.09
C ALA A 127 24.82 12.09 0.15
N ALA A 128 23.63 12.26 -0.43
CA ALA A 128 22.94 13.55 -0.44
C ALA A 128 22.10 13.81 0.83
N PHE A 129 21.94 12.81 1.71
CA PHE A 129 21.20 12.99 2.96
C PHE A 129 21.92 13.95 3.90
N GLY A 130 21.18 14.87 4.51
CA GLY A 130 21.68 15.81 5.51
C GLY A 130 21.92 17.21 4.94
N ARG A 131 21.86 17.39 3.62
CA ARG A 131 22.02 18.72 3.00
C ARG A 131 20.90 19.65 3.47
N ILE A 132 19.64 19.21 3.38
CA ILE A 132 18.49 20.02 3.80
C ILE A 132 18.52 20.24 5.32
N TYR A 133 18.88 19.22 6.10
CA TYR A 133 19.04 19.38 7.55
C TYR A 133 20.04 20.49 7.91
N ASN A 134 21.22 20.49 7.29
CA ASN A 134 22.25 21.48 7.56
C ASN A 134 21.82 22.89 7.13
N GLU A 135 21.12 23.00 6.01
CA GLU A 135 20.64 24.28 5.49
C GLU A 135 19.49 24.88 6.32
N VAL A 136 18.59 24.03 6.82
CA VAL A 136 17.39 24.46 7.54
C VAL A 136 17.63 24.63 9.03
N LEU A 137 18.34 23.68 9.66
CA LEU A 137 18.53 23.62 11.12
C LEU A 137 19.97 23.91 11.56
N GLY A 138 20.87 24.24 10.63
CA GLY A 138 22.27 24.55 10.91
C GLY A 138 23.19 23.33 11.06
N LEU A 139 24.49 23.60 10.92
CA LEU A 139 25.59 22.63 11.03
C LEU A 139 25.78 22.22 12.50
N ASN A 140 25.08 21.19 12.92
CA ASN A 140 25.47 20.40 14.08
C ASN A 140 25.73 18.99 13.58
N GLN A 141 26.87 18.38 13.95
CA GLN A 141 27.12 16.98 13.64
C GLN A 141 26.00 16.13 14.25
N ARG A 142 25.04 15.71 13.42
CA ARG A 142 23.92 14.88 13.85
C ARG A 142 24.21 13.45 13.46
N SER A 143 24.22 12.58 14.45
CA SER A 143 24.16 11.14 14.21
C SER A 143 22.73 10.78 13.83
N PHE A 144 22.52 10.42 12.58
CA PHE A 144 21.21 9.98 12.09
C PHE A 144 21.03 8.48 12.38
N SER A 145 20.46 8.17 13.55
CA SER A 145 20.06 6.82 13.94
C SER A 145 18.57 6.59 13.67
N GLY A 146 18.24 5.77 12.67
CA GLY A 146 16.85 5.48 12.31
C GLY A 146 16.67 5.29 10.81
N ARG A 147 15.42 5.10 10.38
CA ARG A 147 15.06 4.96 8.97
C ARG A 147 15.00 6.33 8.32
N ARG A 148 16.00 6.66 7.51
CA ARG A 148 16.08 7.90 6.76
C ARG A 148 15.09 7.89 5.60
N GLY A 149 14.63 9.07 5.23
CA GLY A 149 13.78 9.25 4.07
C GLY A 149 13.94 10.64 3.47
N ILE A 150 13.73 10.70 2.17
CA ILE A 150 13.64 11.94 1.40
C ILE A 150 12.21 12.07 0.88
N ALA A 151 11.71 13.29 0.79
CA ALA A 151 10.42 13.57 0.17
C ALA A 151 10.51 14.86 -0.65
N ASN A 152 9.97 14.82 -1.87
CA ASN A 152 9.87 15.98 -2.73
C ASN A 152 8.42 16.15 -3.17
N ALA A 153 7.94 17.38 -3.19
CA ALA A 153 6.62 17.71 -3.69
C ALA A 153 6.65 19.00 -4.51
N TYR A 154 5.70 19.15 -5.42
CA TYR A 154 5.48 20.38 -6.17
C TYR A 154 4.01 20.79 -6.07
N GLY A 155 3.77 22.10 -6.06
CA GLY A 155 2.43 22.70 -6.11
C GLY A 155 2.09 23.21 -7.50
N GLY A 156 0.79 23.44 -7.74
CA GLY A 156 0.31 24.05 -8.99
C GLY A 156 0.77 25.50 -9.17
N LYS A 157 1.20 26.17 -8.10
CA LYS A 157 1.73 27.55 -8.12
C LYS A 157 3.24 27.62 -8.44
N GLY A 158 3.88 26.50 -8.76
CA GLY A 158 5.30 26.46 -9.15
C GLY A 158 6.29 26.47 -7.97
N VAL A 159 5.81 26.42 -6.73
CA VAL A 159 6.64 26.20 -5.55
C VAL A 159 6.88 24.70 -5.38
N ASN A 160 8.12 24.30 -5.09
CA ASN A 160 8.44 22.94 -4.69
C ASN A 160 8.94 22.90 -3.24
N ALA A 161 8.81 21.72 -2.64
CA ALA A 161 9.34 21.42 -1.32
C ALA A 161 10.27 20.22 -1.42
N GLN A 162 11.43 20.34 -0.77
CA GLN A 162 12.44 19.31 -0.60
C GLN A 162 12.60 19.03 0.88
N CYS A 163 12.36 17.80 1.28
CA CYS A 163 12.33 17.40 2.68
C CYS A 163 13.24 16.21 2.93
N GLU A 164 13.93 16.25 4.06
CA GLU A 164 14.68 15.12 4.61
C GLU A 164 14.09 14.80 5.97
N TYR A 165 13.87 13.52 6.24
CA TYR A 165 13.31 13.07 7.50
C TYR A 165 13.95 11.77 7.98
N LEU A 166 13.79 11.52 9.27
CA LEU A 166 14.29 10.34 9.95
C LEU A 166 13.18 9.84 10.87
N ILE A 167 12.82 8.57 10.68
CA ILE A 167 11.87 7.87 11.53
C ILE A 167 12.64 7.04 12.55
N THR A 168 12.46 7.37 13.82
CA THR A 168 13.11 6.69 14.96
C THR A 168 12.25 5.60 15.58
N GLY A 169 10.93 5.67 15.37
CA GLY A 169 9.96 4.68 15.85
C GLY A 169 8.66 4.68 15.04
N PRO A 170 7.68 3.83 15.38
CA PRO A 170 6.39 3.77 14.69
C PRO A 170 5.68 5.12 14.78
N GLY A 171 5.52 5.82 13.65
CA GLY A 171 4.89 7.14 13.62
C GLY A 171 5.71 8.28 14.23
N ILE A 172 6.92 8.03 14.74
CA ILE A 172 7.74 9.03 15.44
C ILE A 172 9.00 9.33 14.64
N GLY A 173 9.34 10.61 14.55
CA GLY A 173 10.50 11.05 13.80
C GLY A 173 10.57 12.57 13.69
N THR A 174 11.68 13.02 13.11
CA THR A 174 11.92 14.44 12.86
C THR A 174 12.41 14.65 11.44
N GLY A 175 12.35 15.88 10.97
CA GLY A 175 12.81 16.24 9.64
C GLY A 175 13.02 17.72 9.47
N ALA A 176 13.41 18.08 8.26
CA ALA A 176 13.51 19.45 7.81
C ALA A 176 13.02 19.53 6.36
N CYS A 177 12.36 20.63 6.02
CA CYS A 177 11.99 20.96 4.65
C CYS A 177 12.51 22.33 4.26
N GLN A 178 12.94 22.43 3.01
CA GLN A 178 13.20 23.67 2.32
C GLN A 178 12.28 23.80 1.12
N PHE A 179 11.72 24.97 0.94
CA PHE A 179 10.86 25.31 -0.19
C PHE A 179 11.63 26.19 -1.17
N SER A 180 11.27 26.14 -2.45
CA SER A 180 11.93 26.93 -3.51
C SER A 180 11.77 28.44 -3.34
N ASP A 181 10.77 28.89 -2.58
CA ASP A 181 10.56 30.30 -2.23
C ASP A 181 11.38 30.76 -1.00
N GLY A 182 12.22 29.87 -0.46
CA GLY A 182 13.06 30.12 0.70
C GLY A 182 12.38 29.84 2.04
N ALA A 183 11.14 29.32 2.08
CA ALA A 183 10.54 28.91 3.34
C ALA A 183 11.25 27.67 3.92
N ARG A 184 11.49 27.71 5.24
CA ARG A 184 12.22 26.68 5.99
C ARG A 184 11.36 26.16 7.13
N TYR A 185 11.24 24.84 7.21
CA TYR A 185 10.36 24.17 8.17
C TYR A 185 11.08 23.04 8.91
N GLN A 186 10.77 22.90 10.19
CA GLN A 186 11.11 21.71 10.96
C GLN A 186 9.92 20.73 10.95
N ILE A 187 10.17 19.47 10.62
CA ILE A 187 9.15 18.42 10.61
C ILE A 187 9.18 17.64 11.92
N HIS A 188 8.01 17.33 12.46
CA HIS A 188 7.81 16.39 13.56
C HIS A 188 6.71 15.38 13.18
N PHE A 189 7.04 14.10 13.26
CA PHE A 189 6.09 12.99 13.10
C PHE A 189 5.58 12.55 14.47
N GLY A 190 4.31 12.15 14.53
CA GLY A 190 3.71 11.59 15.76
C GLY A 190 2.72 12.51 16.46
N SER A 191 1.99 13.32 15.67
CA SER A 191 0.83 14.07 16.14
C SER A 191 -0.47 13.33 15.94
#